data_AF-A0A5D0PK53-F1
#
_entry.id   AF-A0A5D0PK53-F1
#
_cell.length_a   1.000
_cell.length_b   1.000
_cell.length_c   1.000
_cell.angle_alpha   90.00
_cell.angle_beta   90.00
_cell.angle_gamma   90.00
#
_symmetry.space_group_name_H-M   'P 1'
#
loop_
_entity.id
_entity.type
_entity.pdbx_description
1 polymer ?
#
loop_
_entity_poly.entity_id
_entity_poly.type
_entity_poly.pdbx_seq_one_letter_code
_entity_poly.pdbx_strand_id
1 'polypeptide(L)'
;MPLYLFSDLFLNVPGYRELFPVNMRNQRERLMEALAFAVEHAGALHEITPYLHQLARSHRKMGVQAEHYANWCASVVNTMHRFSGNLWDDDLEREWREFLTALTAVLADGARQDAMKRPARWTAEVISHERRAVDTAVLRLLVDTPFPYVPGQSAPFEVPRWPNLWRYYSMANVPRQDNTIEIHVKADGAVSATLVREIQEGDLVRLGAPIGTLTLNPTTGRNLLLVAGGTGFAPIKAILEHVTRLPVPPWVSVFVGAREPDGLYDFDILRTWSEKYSWLNVRAALSDIHKPELAASGTVSEVIAGYGRWDAYDAYVCGPPAMVDSTVEILRGNGFSDNRIRLERFASKITPSQRFVHE
;
A
#
# COMPACT_ATOMS: atom_id res chain seq x y z
N MET A 1 15.21 7.94 -24.86
CA MET A 1 14.98 9.08 -23.97
C MET A 1 15.24 8.77 -22.48
N PRO A 2 14.57 7.80 -21.80
CA PRO A 2 14.66 7.69 -20.33
C PRO A 2 16.05 7.27 -19.85
N LEU A 3 16.71 6.39 -20.61
CA LEU A 3 18.11 6.00 -20.34
C LEU A 3 19.06 7.19 -20.37
N TYR A 4 18.92 8.07 -21.36
CA TYR A 4 19.77 9.25 -21.49
C TYR A 4 19.54 10.22 -20.32
N LEU A 5 18.29 10.47 -19.95
CA LEU A 5 17.94 11.32 -18.79
C LEU A 5 18.67 10.89 -17.51
N PHE A 6 18.60 9.60 -17.18
CA PHE A 6 19.27 9.09 -15.99
C PHE A 6 20.78 9.02 -16.12
N SER A 7 21.31 8.73 -17.32
CA SER A 7 22.74 8.78 -17.57
C SER A 7 23.29 10.20 -17.40
N ASP A 8 22.63 11.22 -17.97
CA ASP A 8 23.00 12.63 -17.81
C ASP A 8 22.94 13.03 -16.34
N LEU A 9 21.86 12.71 -15.64
CA LEU A 9 21.70 13.02 -14.21
C LEU A 9 22.81 12.42 -13.35
N PHE A 10 23.15 11.13 -13.55
CA PHE A 10 24.14 10.45 -12.73
C PHE A 10 25.58 10.75 -13.13
N LEU A 11 25.84 11.19 -14.36
CA LEU A 11 27.16 11.68 -14.76
C LEU A 11 27.41 13.08 -14.19
N ASN A 12 26.40 13.95 -14.22
CA ASN A 12 26.52 15.32 -13.70
C ASN A 12 26.47 15.37 -12.16
N VAL A 13 25.69 14.49 -11.53
CA VAL A 13 25.54 14.42 -10.07
C VAL A 13 25.58 12.96 -9.58
N PRO A 14 26.76 12.34 -9.47
CA PRO A 14 26.90 10.91 -9.16
C PRO A 14 26.22 10.47 -7.85
N GLY A 15 26.21 11.33 -6.83
CA GLY A 15 25.56 11.05 -5.54
C GLY A 15 24.07 10.77 -5.63
N TYR A 16 23.38 11.24 -6.68
CA TYR A 16 21.94 11.01 -6.84
C TYR A 16 21.59 9.56 -7.10
N ARG A 17 22.56 8.73 -7.50
CA ARG A 17 22.34 7.29 -7.69
C ARG A 17 21.78 6.63 -6.43
N GLU A 18 22.14 7.12 -5.25
CA GLU A 18 21.67 6.58 -3.97
C GLU A 18 20.17 6.78 -3.74
N LEU A 19 19.55 7.77 -4.37
CA LEU A 19 18.11 8.06 -4.27
C LEU A 19 17.23 7.07 -5.05
N PHE A 20 17.84 6.20 -5.87
CA PHE A 20 17.12 5.29 -6.75
C PHE A 20 17.38 3.82 -6.39
N PRO A 21 16.39 2.94 -6.59
CA PRO A 21 16.60 1.51 -6.38
C PRO A 21 17.66 0.93 -7.31
N VAL A 22 18.22 -0.23 -6.97
CA VAL A 22 19.21 -0.93 -7.79
C VAL A 22 18.65 -1.23 -9.19
N ASN A 23 17.41 -1.73 -9.26
CA ASN A 23 16.70 -1.96 -10.52
C ASN A 23 15.75 -0.81 -10.83
N MET A 24 16.00 -0.12 -11.94
CA MET A 24 15.24 1.05 -12.37
C MET A 24 14.32 0.81 -13.58
N ARG A 25 14.09 -0.44 -14.03
CA ARG A 25 13.25 -0.67 -15.23
C ARG A 25 11.86 -0.08 -15.09
N ASN A 26 11.13 -0.49 -14.04
CA ASN A 26 9.77 0.02 -13.78
C ASN A 26 9.78 1.49 -13.38
N GLN A 27 10.86 1.96 -12.72
CA GLN A 27 10.98 3.36 -12.31
C GLN A 27 11.10 4.30 -13.51
N ARG A 28 11.83 3.88 -14.56
CA ARG A 28 11.96 4.62 -15.81
C ARG A 28 10.62 4.80 -16.52
N GLU A 29 9.85 3.73 -16.65
CA GLU A 29 8.52 3.77 -17.28
C GLU A 29 7.58 4.71 -16.52
N ARG A 30 7.49 4.56 -15.19
CA ARG A 30 6.64 5.40 -14.34
C ARG A 30 7.04 6.88 -14.36
N LEU A 31 8.34 7.18 -14.43
CA LEU A 31 8.79 8.57 -14.55
C LEU A 31 8.31 9.19 -15.87
N MET A 32 8.42 8.46 -16.98
CA MET A 32 7.97 8.96 -18.27
C MET A 32 6.46 9.17 -18.31
N GLU A 33 5.69 8.24 -17.74
CA GLU A 33 4.23 8.39 -17.62
C GLU A 33 3.86 9.63 -16.79
N ALA A 34 4.53 9.85 -15.66
CA ALA A 34 4.31 11.02 -14.80
C ALA A 34 4.71 12.33 -15.49
N LEU A 35 5.83 12.34 -16.23
CA LEU A 35 6.29 13.51 -16.98
C LEU A 35 5.34 13.83 -18.13
N ALA A 36 4.92 12.82 -18.91
CA ALA A 36 3.96 12.99 -19.99
C ALA A 36 2.64 13.56 -19.46
N PHE A 37 2.12 12.99 -18.37
CA PHE A 37 0.91 13.50 -17.71
C PHE A 37 1.07 14.95 -17.24
N ALA A 38 2.23 15.33 -16.69
CA ALA A 38 2.49 16.71 -16.29
C ALA A 38 2.56 17.67 -17.50
N VAL A 39 3.17 17.23 -18.61
CA VAL A 39 3.26 18.02 -19.86
C VAL A 39 1.88 18.22 -20.50
N GLU A 40 1.03 17.20 -20.50
CA GLU A 40 -0.37 17.31 -20.94
C GLU A 40 -1.16 18.38 -20.17
N HIS A 41 -0.75 18.68 -18.94
CA HIS A 41 -1.36 19.68 -18.06
C HIS A 41 -0.45 20.91 -17.85
N ALA A 42 0.50 21.18 -18.76
CA ALA A 42 1.46 22.27 -18.59
C ALA A 42 0.79 23.65 -18.41
N GLY A 43 -0.33 23.89 -19.10
CA GLY A 43 -1.14 25.11 -18.94
C GLY A 43 -2.12 25.09 -17.76
N ALA A 44 -2.27 23.98 -17.05
CA ALA A 44 -3.30 23.76 -16.03
C ALA A 44 -2.81 22.94 -14.83
N LEU A 45 -1.58 23.18 -14.36
CA LEU A 45 -0.97 22.44 -13.23
C LEU A 45 -1.82 22.41 -11.94
N HIS A 46 -2.70 23.40 -11.76
CA HIS A 46 -3.63 23.45 -10.62
C HIS A 46 -4.59 22.26 -10.59
N GLU A 47 -4.98 21.72 -11.75
CA GLU A 47 -5.86 20.55 -11.87
C GLU A 47 -5.19 19.27 -11.36
N ILE A 48 -3.87 19.17 -11.53
CA ILE A 48 -3.07 17.99 -11.09
C ILE A 48 -2.32 18.22 -9.78
N THR A 49 -2.55 19.35 -9.10
CA THR A 49 -1.88 19.68 -7.83
C THR A 49 -2.07 18.62 -6.74
N PRO A 50 -3.26 18.01 -6.53
CA PRO A 50 -3.41 16.92 -5.57
C PRO A 50 -2.48 15.72 -5.85
N TYR A 51 -2.33 15.35 -7.13
CA TYR A 51 -1.41 14.31 -7.57
C TYR A 51 0.05 14.69 -7.29
N LEU A 52 0.46 15.90 -7.66
CA LEU A 52 1.82 16.39 -7.44
C LEU A 52 2.15 16.46 -5.94
N HIS A 53 1.21 16.91 -5.10
CA HIS A 53 1.39 16.87 -3.66
C HIS A 53 1.57 15.44 -3.13
N GLN A 54 0.82 14.47 -3.62
CA GLN A 54 1.01 13.06 -3.24
C GLN A 54 2.36 12.51 -3.72
N LEU A 55 2.81 12.91 -4.92
CA LEU A 55 4.12 12.54 -5.44
C LEU A 55 5.25 13.14 -4.60
N ALA A 56 5.15 14.41 -4.24
CA ALA A 56 6.10 15.09 -3.36
C ALA A 56 6.23 14.40 -1.99
N ARG A 57 5.12 13.99 -1.38
CA ARG A 57 5.12 13.17 -0.14
C ARG A 57 5.87 11.85 -0.33
N SER A 58 5.68 11.21 -1.49
CA SER A 58 6.38 9.98 -1.83
C SER A 58 7.87 10.19 -2.04
N HIS A 59 8.30 11.35 -2.54
CA HIS A 59 9.70 11.71 -2.70
C HIS A 59 10.39 11.99 -1.35
N ARG A 60 9.69 12.60 -0.38
CA ARG A 60 10.26 12.88 0.96
C ARG A 60 10.85 11.64 1.63
N LYS A 61 10.14 10.51 1.64
CA LYS A 61 10.63 9.28 2.28
C LYS A 61 11.89 8.70 1.63
N MET A 62 12.12 9.01 0.34
CA MET A 62 13.31 8.60 -0.41
C MET A 62 14.51 9.55 -0.18
N GLY A 63 14.34 10.59 0.64
CA GLY A 63 15.38 11.58 0.92
C GLY A 63 15.47 12.70 -0.12
N VAL A 64 14.48 12.84 -1.01
CA VAL A 64 14.50 13.89 -2.03
C VAL A 64 14.31 15.27 -1.40
N GLN A 65 15.21 16.20 -1.73
CA GLN A 65 15.20 17.60 -1.30
C GLN A 65 14.92 18.54 -2.48
N ALA A 66 14.64 19.81 -2.18
CA ALA A 66 14.36 20.82 -3.19
C ALA A 66 15.49 20.99 -4.22
N GLU A 67 16.75 20.93 -3.76
CA GLU A 67 17.95 21.00 -4.61
C GLU A 67 18.03 19.85 -5.63
N HIS A 68 17.46 18.68 -5.32
CA HIS A 68 17.44 17.55 -6.24
C HIS A 68 16.59 17.82 -7.48
N TYR A 69 15.52 18.61 -7.34
CA TYR A 69 14.66 18.94 -8.47
C TYR A 69 15.38 19.84 -9.49
N ALA A 70 16.23 20.76 -9.05
CA ALA A 70 16.95 21.68 -9.95
C ALA A 70 17.86 20.91 -10.93
N ASN A 71 18.69 20.00 -10.39
CA ASN A 71 19.56 19.16 -11.20
C ASN A 71 18.77 18.19 -12.09
N TRP A 72 17.67 17.65 -11.60
CA TRP A 72 16.77 16.84 -12.42
C TRP A 72 16.17 17.64 -13.59
N CYS A 73 15.73 18.88 -13.36
CA CYS A 73 15.20 19.75 -14.42
C CYS A 73 16.26 20.03 -15.49
N ALA A 74 17.50 20.31 -15.10
CA ALA A 74 18.60 20.50 -16.05
C ALA A 74 18.80 19.27 -16.93
N SER A 75 18.78 18.06 -16.35
CA SER A 75 18.88 16.82 -17.12
C SER A 75 17.68 16.55 -18.02
N VAL A 76 16.46 16.99 -17.62
CA VAL A 76 15.28 16.93 -18.50
C VAL A 76 15.49 17.85 -19.71
N VAL A 77 15.92 19.10 -19.51
CA VAL A 77 16.21 20.04 -20.60
C VAL A 77 17.28 19.49 -21.54
N ASN A 78 18.41 18.99 -21.01
CA ASN A 78 19.46 18.35 -21.81
C ASN A 78 18.93 17.17 -22.63
N THR A 79 18.04 16.38 -22.03
CA THR A 79 17.38 15.26 -22.71
C THR A 79 16.50 15.75 -23.85
N MET A 80 15.68 16.78 -23.62
CA MET A 80 14.81 17.32 -24.65
C MET A 80 15.62 17.94 -25.81
N HIS A 81 16.63 18.77 -25.51
CA HIS A 81 17.57 19.29 -26.51
C HIS A 81 18.19 18.16 -27.36
N ARG A 82 18.64 17.06 -26.72
CA ARG A 82 19.27 15.94 -27.42
C ARG A 82 18.33 15.21 -28.39
N PHE A 83 17.05 15.08 -28.06
CA PHE A 83 16.09 14.26 -28.81
C PHE A 83 15.13 15.06 -29.71
N SER A 84 15.00 16.37 -29.50
CA SER A 84 14.16 17.25 -30.31
C SER A 84 14.84 17.72 -31.60
N GLY A 85 16.17 17.61 -31.71
CA GLY A 85 16.92 17.96 -32.92
C GLY A 85 16.67 19.41 -33.34
N ASN A 86 16.36 19.65 -34.62
CA ASN A 86 16.13 21.00 -35.16
C ASN A 86 14.83 21.66 -34.67
N LEU A 87 13.96 20.93 -33.96
CA LEU A 87 12.76 21.52 -33.33
C LEU A 87 13.09 22.24 -32.01
N TRP A 88 14.31 22.09 -31.51
CA TRP A 88 14.75 22.77 -30.29
C TRP A 88 15.34 24.13 -30.62
N ASP A 89 14.69 25.19 -30.15
CA ASP A 89 15.17 26.57 -30.22
C ASP A 89 15.15 27.22 -28.82
N ASP A 90 15.64 28.46 -28.73
CA ASP A 90 15.75 29.21 -27.48
C ASP A 90 14.37 29.48 -26.84
N ASP A 91 13.32 29.60 -27.66
CA ASP A 91 11.95 29.84 -27.19
C ASP A 91 11.38 28.57 -26.54
N LEU A 92 11.50 27.42 -27.20
CA LEU A 92 11.07 26.12 -26.66
C LEU A 92 11.85 25.76 -25.40
N GLU A 93 13.16 26.03 -25.36
CA GLU A 93 13.95 25.83 -24.15
C GLU A 93 13.44 26.67 -22.98
N ARG A 94 13.13 27.96 -23.22
CA ARG A 94 12.57 28.85 -22.21
C ARG A 94 11.23 28.31 -21.69
N GLU A 95 10.33 27.90 -22.57
CA GLU A 95 9.02 27.33 -22.20
C GLU A 95 9.17 26.06 -21.32
N TRP A 96 10.08 25.16 -21.68
CA TRP A 96 10.38 23.97 -20.86
C TRP A 96 10.91 24.35 -19.47
N ARG A 97 11.80 25.33 -19.38
CA ARG A 97 12.35 25.80 -18.11
C ARG A 97 11.29 26.44 -17.24
N GLU A 98 10.39 27.25 -17.82
CA GLU A 98 9.26 27.86 -17.11
C GLU A 98 8.29 26.79 -16.59
N PHE A 99 7.91 25.83 -17.44
CA PHE A 99 7.06 24.69 -17.05
C PHE A 99 7.67 23.88 -15.91
N LEU A 100 8.94 23.47 -16.03
CA LEU A 100 9.62 22.68 -15.01
C LEU A 100 9.78 23.45 -13.68
N THR A 101 10.00 24.76 -13.75
CA THR A 101 10.03 25.63 -12.56
C THR A 101 8.68 25.65 -11.85
N ALA A 102 7.59 25.84 -12.60
CA ALA A 102 6.24 25.81 -12.04
C ALA A 102 5.90 24.43 -11.43
N LEU A 103 6.20 23.35 -12.15
CA LEU A 103 5.99 21.97 -11.71
C LEU A 103 6.71 21.68 -10.39
N THR A 104 8.00 22.04 -10.31
CA THR A 104 8.82 21.77 -9.12
C THR A 104 8.48 22.67 -7.95
N ALA A 105 7.96 23.88 -8.19
CA ALA A 105 7.40 24.72 -7.14
C ALA A 105 6.19 24.06 -6.45
N VAL A 106 5.28 23.46 -7.23
CA VAL A 106 4.13 22.71 -6.68
C VAL A 106 4.61 21.48 -5.88
N LEU A 107 5.60 20.75 -6.39
CA LEU A 107 6.19 19.61 -5.66
C LEU A 107 6.85 20.07 -4.34
N ALA A 108 7.62 21.15 -4.37
CA ALA A 108 8.26 21.71 -3.18
C ALA A 108 7.24 22.20 -2.15
N ASP A 109 6.14 22.81 -2.60
CA ASP A 109 5.05 23.22 -1.72
C ASP A 109 4.36 22.03 -1.04
N GLY A 110 4.00 21.00 -1.82
CA GLY A 110 3.44 19.76 -1.28
C GLY A 110 4.35 19.08 -0.25
N ALA A 111 5.67 19.08 -0.50
CA ALA A 111 6.65 18.56 0.46
C ALA A 111 6.72 19.39 1.75
N ARG A 112 6.72 20.73 1.64
CA ARG A 112 6.76 21.66 2.77
C ARG A 112 5.51 21.54 3.65
N GLN A 113 4.33 21.50 3.03
CA GLN A 113 3.06 21.32 3.75
C GLN A 113 3.01 19.99 4.51
N ASP A 114 3.53 18.92 3.90
CA ASP A 114 3.58 17.61 4.56
C ASP A 114 4.59 17.59 5.72
N ALA A 115 5.70 18.32 5.58
CA ALA A 115 6.72 18.44 6.63
C ALA A 115 6.23 19.14 7.90
N MET A 116 5.26 20.05 7.78
CA MET A 116 4.61 20.67 8.93
C MET A 116 3.73 19.69 9.72
N LYS A 117 3.33 18.56 9.12
CA LYS A 117 2.38 17.61 9.71
C LYS A 117 3.05 16.35 10.23
N ARG A 118 4.14 15.90 9.60
CA ARG A 118 4.77 14.61 9.89
C ARG A 118 6.22 14.52 9.39
N PRO A 119 7.03 13.63 9.99
CA PRO A 119 8.35 13.32 9.47
C PRO A 119 8.27 12.71 8.05
N ALA A 120 9.38 12.74 7.33
CA ALA A 120 9.47 12.14 6.00
C ALA A 120 9.34 10.60 6.05
N ARG A 121 9.80 10.01 7.14
CA ARG A 121 9.79 8.58 7.44
C ARG A 121 9.92 8.36 8.95
N TRP A 122 9.50 7.19 9.39
CA TRP A 122 9.68 6.68 10.75
C TRP A 122 10.74 5.58 10.74
N THR A 123 11.34 5.33 11.89
CA THR A 123 12.17 4.16 12.15
C THR A 123 11.42 3.23 13.10
N ALA A 124 11.48 1.92 12.87
CA ALA A 124 10.99 0.96 13.82
C ALA A 124 11.99 -0.16 14.07
N GLU A 125 12.08 -0.59 15.31
CA GLU A 125 12.86 -1.73 15.75
C GLU A 125 12.00 -3.00 15.72
N VAL A 126 12.54 -4.10 15.20
CA VAL A 126 11.90 -5.41 15.29
C VAL A 126 11.99 -5.90 16.72
N ILE A 127 10.85 -6.02 17.40
CA ILE A 127 10.78 -6.49 18.79
C ILE A 127 10.29 -7.94 18.90
N SER A 128 9.75 -8.49 17.82
CA SER A 128 9.40 -9.91 17.73
C SER A 128 9.30 -10.36 16.28
N HIS A 129 9.78 -11.58 16.00
CA HIS A 129 9.71 -12.20 14.68
C HIS A 129 9.24 -13.67 14.79
N GLU A 130 8.02 -13.94 14.34
CA GLU A 130 7.40 -15.25 14.41
C GLU A 130 7.14 -15.82 13.01
N ARG A 131 7.86 -16.88 12.63
CA ARG A 131 7.60 -17.59 11.38
C ARG A 131 6.40 -18.52 11.55
N ARG A 132 5.23 -18.06 11.07
CA ARG A 132 3.95 -18.79 11.17
C ARG A 132 3.75 -19.82 10.06
N ALA A 133 4.45 -19.69 8.93
CA ALA A 133 4.53 -20.71 7.88
C ALA A 133 5.90 -20.66 7.19
N VAL A 134 6.13 -21.56 6.22
CA VAL A 134 7.40 -21.64 5.47
C VAL A 134 7.79 -20.30 4.85
N ASP A 135 6.83 -19.59 4.27
CA ASP A 135 7.04 -18.34 3.55
C ASP A 135 6.35 -17.13 4.22
N THR A 136 5.80 -17.28 5.43
CA THR A 136 5.01 -16.23 6.08
C THR A 136 5.49 -15.99 7.51
N ALA A 137 5.68 -14.73 7.88
CA ALA A 137 6.05 -14.30 9.22
C ALA A 137 5.14 -13.18 9.74
N VAL A 138 4.98 -13.14 11.06
CA VAL A 138 4.36 -12.04 11.80
C VAL A 138 5.48 -11.30 12.53
N LEU A 139 5.57 -10.00 12.29
CA LEU A 139 6.56 -9.15 12.93
C LEU A 139 5.85 -8.14 13.81
N ARG A 140 6.36 -7.95 15.03
CA ARG A 140 6.01 -6.81 15.87
C ARG A 140 7.16 -5.82 15.87
N LEU A 141 6.81 -4.56 15.71
CA LEU A 141 7.76 -3.47 15.56
C LEU A 141 7.45 -2.37 16.58
N LEU A 142 8.48 -1.81 17.19
CA LEU A 142 8.38 -0.62 18.03
C LEU A 142 8.76 0.60 17.20
N VAL A 143 7.81 1.50 16.95
CA VAL A 143 8.06 2.73 16.17
C VAL A 143 8.61 3.84 17.07
N ASP A 144 9.64 4.54 16.58
CA ASP A 144 10.39 5.57 17.32
C ASP A 144 9.53 6.74 17.82
N THR A 145 8.51 7.10 17.06
CA THR A 145 7.59 8.21 17.30
C THR A 145 6.16 7.79 16.97
N PRO A 146 5.12 8.51 17.45
CA PRO A 146 3.74 8.17 17.16
C PRO A 146 3.49 7.98 15.66
N PHE A 147 2.95 6.82 15.31
CA PHE A 147 2.64 6.44 13.92
C PHE A 147 1.14 6.54 13.66
N PRO A 148 0.66 7.58 12.96
CA PRO A 148 -0.76 7.90 12.89
C PRO A 148 -1.45 7.12 11.76
N TYR A 149 -1.71 5.84 11.97
CA TYR A 149 -2.45 5.00 11.03
C TYR A 149 -3.86 4.68 11.51
N VAL A 150 -4.74 4.34 10.57
CA VAL A 150 -6.09 3.84 10.83
C VAL A 150 -6.13 2.34 10.53
N PRO A 151 -6.83 1.52 11.34
CA PRO A 151 -6.99 0.09 11.07
C PRO A 151 -7.51 -0.18 9.65
N GLY A 152 -6.82 -1.08 8.94
CA GLY A 152 -7.05 -1.36 7.52
C GLY A 152 -6.11 -0.63 6.56
N GLN A 153 -5.34 0.36 7.02
CA GLN A 153 -4.31 1.02 6.21
C GLN A 153 -3.05 0.19 6.05
N SER A 154 -2.28 0.53 5.01
CA SER A 154 -0.94 0.02 4.75
C SER A 154 0.11 1.12 4.75
N ALA A 155 1.35 0.76 5.04
CA ALA A 155 2.48 1.67 5.00
C ALA A 155 3.60 1.09 4.14
N PRO A 156 4.40 1.92 3.45
CA PRO A 156 5.57 1.45 2.74
C PRO A 156 6.73 1.21 3.71
N PHE A 157 7.37 0.05 3.61
CA PHE A 157 8.53 -0.35 4.40
C PHE A 157 9.77 -0.49 3.51
N GLU A 158 10.90 -0.09 4.05
CA GLU A 158 12.25 -0.29 3.50
C GLU A 158 13.09 -1.03 4.53
N VAL A 159 13.87 -2.01 4.06
CA VAL A 159 14.91 -2.69 4.85
C VAL A 159 16.29 -2.20 4.40
N PRO A 160 17.28 -2.05 5.31
CA PRO A 160 18.60 -1.51 4.97
C PRO A 160 19.31 -2.23 3.82
N ARG A 161 19.09 -3.55 3.69
CA ARG A 161 19.65 -4.37 2.61
C ARG A 161 19.20 -3.93 1.21
N TRP A 162 18.04 -3.30 1.09
CA TRP A 162 17.44 -2.89 -0.17
C TRP A 162 17.03 -1.41 -0.13
N PRO A 163 18.02 -0.48 -0.12
CA PRO A 163 17.74 0.95 0.01
C PRO A 163 16.87 1.44 -1.15
N ASN A 164 15.91 2.32 -0.84
CA ASN A 164 14.94 2.89 -1.77
C ASN A 164 14.05 1.87 -2.50
N LEU A 165 14.04 0.60 -2.07
CA LEU A 165 13.09 -0.41 -2.51
C LEU A 165 11.98 -0.59 -1.48
N TRP A 166 10.91 0.19 -1.63
CA TRP A 166 9.79 0.21 -0.71
C TRP A 166 8.73 -0.86 -1.04
N ARG A 167 8.18 -1.55 -0.04
CA ARG A 167 7.02 -2.47 -0.18
C ARG A 167 5.95 -2.16 0.84
N TYR A 168 4.68 -2.27 0.43
CA TYR A 168 3.56 -1.96 1.30
C TYR A 168 3.19 -3.17 2.14
N TYR A 169 3.00 -2.95 3.44
CA TYR A 169 2.44 -3.93 4.36
C TYR A 169 1.34 -3.26 5.18
N SER A 170 0.23 -3.96 5.38
CA SER A 170 -0.87 -3.49 6.21
C SER A 170 -0.59 -3.74 7.68
N MET A 171 -0.98 -2.76 8.50
CA MET A 171 -0.92 -2.92 9.95
C MET A 171 -1.99 -3.93 10.37
N ALA A 172 -1.60 -4.87 11.25
CA ALA A 172 -2.41 -6.00 11.68
C ALA A 172 -3.10 -5.79 13.05
N ASN A 173 -2.85 -4.66 13.69
CA ASN A 173 -3.44 -4.26 14.96
C ASN A 173 -3.96 -2.82 14.88
N VAL A 174 -4.77 -2.40 15.85
CA VAL A 174 -5.11 -0.98 16.01
C VAL A 174 -3.96 -0.17 16.65
N PRO A 175 -3.89 1.16 16.45
CA PRO A 175 -2.88 2.00 17.09
C PRO A 175 -2.85 1.80 18.61
N ARG A 176 -1.64 1.69 19.16
CA ARG A 176 -1.40 1.45 20.59
C ARG A 176 -0.59 2.60 21.19
N GLN A 177 -0.76 2.81 22.49
CA GLN A 177 -0.04 3.85 23.23
C GLN A 177 1.47 3.56 23.35
N ASP A 178 1.86 2.29 23.25
CA ASP A 178 3.26 1.85 23.27
C ASP A 178 3.95 1.97 21.91
N ASN A 179 3.30 2.57 20.90
CA ASN A 179 3.78 2.67 19.51
C ASN A 179 4.15 1.33 18.86
N THR A 180 3.63 0.20 19.37
CA THR A 180 3.83 -1.09 18.73
C THR A 180 2.86 -1.29 17.58
N ILE A 181 3.41 -1.77 16.47
CA ILE A 181 2.64 -2.21 15.31
C ILE A 181 2.98 -3.66 14.98
N GLU A 182 2.05 -4.33 14.33
CA GLU A 182 2.19 -5.70 13.84
C GLU A 182 1.99 -5.70 12.32
N ILE A 183 2.80 -6.47 11.60
CA ILE A 183 2.65 -6.68 10.16
C ILE A 183 2.75 -8.17 9.84
N HIS A 184 2.00 -8.61 8.83
CA HIS A 184 2.09 -9.98 8.30
C HIS A 184 2.77 -9.93 6.94
N VAL A 185 3.86 -10.69 6.79
CA VAL A 185 4.70 -10.64 5.59
C VAL A 185 4.78 -12.02 4.95
N LYS A 186 4.51 -12.08 3.65
CA LYS A 186 4.72 -13.27 2.82
C LYS A 186 5.91 -13.04 1.89
N ALA A 187 6.83 -13.99 1.82
CA ALA A 187 8.06 -13.88 1.03
C ALA A 187 7.79 -14.03 -0.48
N ASP A 188 7.52 -12.93 -1.18
CA ASP A 188 7.25 -12.89 -2.63
C ASP A 188 8.18 -11.97 -3.46
N GLY A 189 9.08 -11.24 -2.78
CA GLY A 189 10.11 -10.41 -3.40
C GLY A 189 11.29 -10.16 -2.46
N ALA A 190 12.25 -9.35 -2.93
CA ALA A 190 13.51 -9.12 -2.22
C ALA A 190 13.34 -8.59 -0.78
N VAL A 191 12.49 -7.56 -0.61
CA VAL A 191 12.23 -6.95 0.71
C VAL A 191 11.50 -7.92 1.63
N SER A 192 10.43 -8.57 1.15
CA SER A 192 9.65 -9.51 1.96
C SER A 192 10.44 -10.76 2.30
N ALA A 193 11.31 -11.24 1.41
CA ALA A 193 12.18 -12.38 1.68
C ALA A 193 13.18 -12.04 2.80
N THR A 194 13.76 -10.84 2.78
CA THR A 194 14.60 -10.36 3.88
C THR A 194 13.80 -10.28 5.19
N LEU A 195 12.61 -9.69 5.18
CA LEU A 195 11.75 -9.60 6.37
C LEU A 195 11.30 -10.95 6.94
N VAL A 196 11.17 -12.00 6.12
CA VAL A 196 10.69 -13.31 6.57
C VAL A 196 11.84 -14.26 6.97
N ARG A 197 13.00 -14.14 6.31
CA ARG A 197 14.06 -15.16 6.40
C ARG A 197 15.34 -14.66 7.05
N GLU A 198 15.55 -13.36 7.12
CA GLU A 198 16.86 -12.78 7.43
C GLU A 198 16.83 -11.78 8.59
N ILE A 199 15.73 -11.04 8.75
CA ILE A 199 15.61 -10.03 9.80
C ILE A 199 15.54 -10.68 11.18
N GLN A 200 16.11 -10.00 12.17
CA GLN A 200 16.20 -10.44 13.56
C GLN A 200 15.61 -9.38 14.49
N GLU A 201 15.31 -9.79 15.72
CA GLU A 201 14.97 -8.85 16.78
C GLU A 201 16.15 -7.88 17.02
N GLY A 202 15.84 -6.60 17.21
CA GLY A 202 16.81 -5.50 17.28
C GLY A 202 17.14 -4.86 15.92
N ASP A 203 16.80 -5.48 14.79
CA ASP A 203 17.01 -4.85 13.48
C ASP A 203 16.09 -3.65 13.27
N LEU A 204 16.58 -2.67 12.51
CA LEU A 204 15.83 -1.46 12.18
C LEU A 204 15.24 -1.53 10.76
N VAL A 205 13.98 -1.12 10.65
CA VAL A 205 13.28 -0.89 9.39
C VAL A 205 12.80 0.55 9.29
N ARG A 206 12.60 1.04 8.07
CA ARG A 206 12.05 2.38 7.82
C ARG A 206 10.64 2.28 7.28
N LEU A 207 9.79 3.21 7.71
CA LEU A 207 8.40 3.30 7.30
C LEU A 207 8.12 4.66 6.67
N GLY A 208 7.37 4.69 5.58
CA GLY A 208 6.75 5.93 5.12
C GLY A 208 5.36 6.11 5.71
N ALA A 209 4.72 7.23 5.35
CA ALA A 209 3.39 7.54 5.83
C ALA A 209 2.35 6.47 5.44
N PRO A 210 1.39 6.16 6.32
CA PRO A 210 0.33 5.22 6.02
C PRO A 210 -0.61 5.77 4.94
N ILE A 211 -1.17 4.86 4.15
CA ILE A 211 -2.11 5.09 3.04
C ILE A 211 -3.20 4.02 3.05
N GLY A 212 -4.21 4.20 2.20
CA GLY A 212 -5.25 3.20 1.97
C GLY A 212 -6.61 3.60 2.53
N THR A 213 -7.65 3.03 1.91
CA THR A 213 -9.07 3.38 2.11
C THR A 213 -9.92 2.19 2.58
N LEU A 214 -9.28 1.03 2.84
CA LEU A 214 -9.89 -0.15 3.46
C LEU A 214 -10.15 0.07 4.97
N THR A 215 -10.52 1.28 5.37
CA THR A 215 -10.78 1.64 6.76
C THR A 215 -12.27 1.51 7.05
N LEU A 216 -12.58 1.14 8.30
CA LEU A 216 -13.96 1.01 8.76
C LEU A 216 -14.72 2.34 8.58
N ASN A 217 -15.93 2.28 8.01
CA ASN A 217 -16.85 3.41 8.03
C ASN A 217 -17.73 3.34 9.30
N PRO A 218 -17.53 4.21 10.31
CA PRO A 218 -18.26 4.12 11.57
C PRO A 218 -19.72 4.56 11.48
N THR A 219 -20.14 5.22 10.38
CA THR A 219 -21.48 5.85 10.30
C THR A 219 -22.53 4.98 9.61
N THR A 220 -22.19 3.79 9.12
CA THR A 220 -23.14 3.03 8.28
C THR A 220 -24.22 2.35 9.10
N GLY A 221 -23.93 1.98 10.36
CA GLY A 221 -24.84 1.20 11.21
C GLY A 221 -25.14 -0.21 10.68
N ARG A 222 -24.37 -0.67 9.69
CA ARG A 222 -24.55 -1.94 8.99
C ARG A 222 -23.67 -3.03 9.59
N ASN A 223 -24.03 -4.28 9.33
CA ASN A 223 -23.21 -5.42 9.71
C ASN A 223 -21.94 -5.49 8.84
N LEU A 224 -20.91 -6.23 9.26
CA LEU A 224 -19.62 -6.26 8.57
C LEU A 224 -19.33 -7.65 8.02
N LEU A 225 -19.02 -7.72 6.72
CA LEU A 225 -18.52 -8.93 6.06
C LEU A 225 -17.03 -8.72 5.80
N LEU A 226 -16.19 -9.43 6.53
CA LEU A 226 -14.74 -9.31 6.42
C LEU A 226 -14.19 -10.56 5.70
N VAL A 227 -13.52 -10.37 4.58
CA VAL A 227 -13.00 -11.47 3.76
C VAL A 227 -11.49 -11.30 3.59
N ALA A 228 -10.75 -12.32 4.01
CA ALA A 228 -9.29 -12.34 3.98
C ALA A 228 -8.75 -13.55 3.23
N GLY A 229 -7.58 -13.39 2.63
CA GLY A 229 -6.78 -14.50 2.11
C GLY A 229 -5.30 -14.15 2.11
N GLY A 230 -4.46 -15.13 2.45
CA GLY A 230 -3.03 -14.90 2.70
C GLY A 230 -2.81 -13.77 3.70
N THR A 231 -1.83 -12.89 3.43
CA THR A 231 -1.53 -11.74 4.30
C THR A 231 -2.56 -10.61 4.23
N GLY A 232 -3.57 -10.70 3.35
CA GLY A 232 -4.79 -9.88 3.44
C GLY A 232 -5.56 -10.08 4.76
N PHE A 233 -5.18 -11.10 5.54
CA PHE A 233 -5.59 -11.27 6.93
C PHE A 233 -5.16 -10.10 7.85
N ALA A 234 -3.99 -9.48 7.64
CA ALA A 234 -3.50 -8.38 8.48
C ALA A 234 -4.50 -7.20 8.59
N PRO A 235 -4.91 -6.52 7.49
CA PRO A 235 -5.83 -5.39 7.61
C PRO A 235 -7.19 -5.81 8.15
N ILE A 236 -7.66 -7.03 7.83
CA ILE A 236 -8.92 -7.57 8.38
C ILE A 236 -8.84 -7.78 9.89
N LYS A 237 -7.72 -8.32 10.39
CA LYS A 237 -7.45 -8.46 11.83
C LYS A 237 -7.46 -7.10 12.53
N ALA A 238 -6.82 -6.08 11.95
CA ALA A 238 -6.81 -4.73 12.51
C ALA A 238 -8.22 -4.10 12.57
N ILE A 239 -9.00 -4.22 11.49
CA ILE A 239 -10.39 -3.74 11.44
C ILE A 239 -11.22 -4.46 12.50
N LEU A 240 -11.10 -5.78 12.61
CA LEU A 240 -11.84 -6.55 13.59
C LEU A 240 -11.43 -6.17 15.03
N GLU A 241 -10.14 -6.00 15.31
CA GLU A 241 -9.68 -5.50 16.61
C GLU A 241 -10.30 -4.12 16.91
N HIS A 242 -10.41 -3.22 15.93
CA HIS A 242 -11.11 -1.94 16.09
C HIS A 242 -12.57 -2.18 16.50
N VAL A 243 -13.27 -3.07 15.81
CA VAL A 243 -14.68 -3.38 16.10
C VAL A 243 -14.86 -3.88 17.55
N THR A 244 -13.92 -4.65 18.09
CA THR A 244 -13.98 -5.10 19.50
C THR A 244 -13.92 -3.96 20.52
N ARG A 245 -13.46 -2.76 20.10
CA ARG A 245 -13.34 -1.57 20.94
C ARG A 245 -14.51 -0.59 20.79
N LEU A 246 -15.47 -0.88 19.90
CA LEU A 246 -16.66 -0.06 19.75
C LEU A 246 -17.59 -0.25 20.95
N PRO A 247 -18.28 0.81 21.42
CA PRO A 247 -19.28 0.69 22.49
C PRO A 247 -20.42 -0.28 22.13
N VAL A 248 -20.82 -0.30 20.86
CA VAL A 248 -21.84 -1.20 20.32
C VAL A 248 -21.30 -1.82 19.03
N PRO A 249 -20.64 -2.99 19.10
CA PRO A 249 -20.16 -3.67 17.91
C PRO A 249 -21.32 -4.14 17.01
N PRO A 250 -21.25 -3.95 15.68
CA PRO A 250 -22.20 -4.57 14.76
C PRO A 250 -21.99 -6.09 14.70
N TRP A 251 -22.92 -6.81 14.07
CA TRP A 251 -22.66 -8.21 13.75
C TRP A 251 -21.55 -8.30 12.71
N VAL A 252 -20.62 -9.23 12.93
CA VAL A 252 -19.48 -9.44 12.03
C VAL A 252 -19.42 -10.89 11.58
N SER A 253 -19.29 -11.08 10.27
CA SER A 253 -18.97 -12.37 9.66
C SER A 253 -17.61 -12.28 9.01
N VAL A 254 -16.66 -13.10 9.47
CA VAL A 254 -15.30 -13.19 8.93
C VAL A 254 -15.13 -14.49 8.17
N PHE A 255 -14.62 -14.38 6.95
CA PHE A 255 -14.25 -15.52 6.11
C PHE A 255 -12.76 -15.43 5.76
N VAL A 256 -12.01 -16.49 6.06
CA VAL A 256 -10.58 -16.60 5.70
C VAL A 256 -10.38 -17.74 4.72
N GLY A 257 -9.92 -17.42 3.52
CA GLY A 257 -9.64 -18.39 2.46
C GLY A 257 -8.15 -18.76 2.38
N ALA A 258 -7.87 -20.05 2.27
CA ALA A 258 -6.56 -20.57 1.94
C ALA A 258 -6.67 -21.76 0.97
N ARG A 259 -5.56 -22.14 0.34
CA ARG A 259 -5.48 -23.36 -0.47
C ARG A 259 -5.36 -24.59 0.42
N GLU A 260 -4.44 -24.51 1.37
CA GLU A 260 -4.06 -25.57 2.31
C GLU A 260 -4.08 -25.03 3.75
N PRO A 261 -4.13 -25.89 4.78
CA PRO A 261 -4.17 -25.51 6.20
C PRO A 261 -3.11 -24.48 6.61
N ASP A 262 -1.88 -24.60 6.11
CA ASP A 262 -0.78 -23.68 6.44
C ASP A 262 -1.07 -22.23 6.03
N GLY A 263 -1.97 -22.01 5.06
CA GLY A 263 -2.42 -20.67 4.67
C GLY A 263 -3.36 -20.02 5.70
N LEU A 264 -3.86 -20.76 6.69
CA LEU A 264 -4.63 -20.28 7.84
C LEU A 264 -3.74 -19.95 9.05
N TYR A 265 -2.49 -19.55 8.78
CA TYR A 265 -1.35 -19.42 9.71
C TYR A 265 -1.56 -18.62 11.02
N ASP A 266 -2.60 -17.79 11.10
CA ASP A 266 -2.95 -17.02 12.30
C ASP A 266 -4.47 -17.01 12.52
N PHE A 267 -5.18 -18.07 12.11
CA PHE A 267 -6.64 -18.16 12.21
C PHE A 267 -7.13 -18.40 13.66
N ASP A 268 -6.31 -19.01 14.52
CA ASP A 268 -6.71 -19.35 15.89
C ASP A 268 -7.02 -18.12 16.77
N ILE A 269 -6.42 -16.96 16.47
CA ILE A 269 -6.79 -15.69 17.14
C ILE A 269 -8.25 -15.33 16.86
N LEU A 270 -8.74 -15.57 15.64
CA LEU A 270 -10.14 -15.32 15.30
C LEU A 270 -11.07 -16.29 16.01
N ARG A 271 -10.68 -17.57 16.12
CA ARG A 271 -11.46 -18.57 16.90
C ARG A 271 -11.62 -18.13 18.34
N THR A 272 -10.51 -17.75 18.97
CA THR A 272 -10.47 -17.21 20.34
C THR A 272 -11.41 -15.99 20.48
N TRP A 273 -11.42 -15.09 19.50
CA TRP A 273 -12.33 -13.94 19.51
C TRP A 273 -13.79 -14.33 19.29
N SER A 274 -14.10 -15.33 18.45
CA SER A 274 -15.48 -15.79 18.25
C SER A 274 -16.06 -16.48 19.49
N GLU A 275 -15.24 -17.15 20.29
CA GLU A 275 -15.65 -17.71 21.59
C GLU A 275 -15.95 -16.60 22.62
N LYS A 276 -15.20 -15.49 22.53
CA LYS A 276 -15.35 -14.34 23.43
C LYS A 276 -16.50 -13.42 23.06
N TYR A 277 -16.76 -13.22 21.77
CA TYR A 277 -17.70 -12.21 21.27
C TYR A 277 -18.87 -12.85 20.53
N SER A 278 -20.06 -12.80 21.12
CA SER A 278 -21.28 -13.41 20.56
C SER A 278 -21.77 -12.79 19.25
N TRP A 279 -21.36 -11.56 18.93
CA TRP A 279 -21.67 -10.88 17.67
C TRP A 279 -20.74 -11.27 16.51
N LEU A 280 -19.69 -12.06 16.78
CA LEU A 280 -18.64 -12.42 15.83
C LEU A 280 -18.80 -13.87 15.36
N ASN A 281 -18.95 -14.05 14.04
CA ASN A 281 -18.90 -15.34 13.39
C ASN A 281 -17.63 -15.45 12.55
N VAL A 282 -16.90 -16.56 12.67
CA VAL A 282 -15.63 -16.79 11.98
C VAL A 282 -15.69 -18.12 11.22
N ARG A 283 -15.27 -18.11 9.95
CA ARG A 283 -15.26 -19.28 9.08
C ARG A 283 -14.00 -19.33 8.25
N ALA A 284 -13.45 -20.53 8.08
CA ALA A 284 -12.35 -20.81 7.17
C ALA A 284 -12.85 -21.55 5.93
N ALA A 285 -12.15 -21.38 4.81
CA ALA A 285 -12.37 -22.11 3.57
C ALA A 285 -11.04 -22.64 3.01
N LEU A 286 -11.02 -23.92 2.60
CA LEU A 286 -9.89 -24.58 1.95
C LEU A 286 -10.25 -25.06 0.55
N SER A 287 -9.52 -24.56 -0.46
CA SER A 287 -9.81 -24.89 -1.87
C SER A 287 -9.16 -26.18 -2.36
N ASP A 288 -7.99 -26.55 -1.83
CA ASP A 288 -7.17 -27.63 -2.41
C ASP A 288 -7.17 -28.88 -1.52
N ILE A 289 -7.59 -28.77 -0.25
CA ILE A 289 -7.63 -29.87 0.72
C ILE A 289 -8.98 -29.92 1.43
N HIS A 290 -9.61 -31.10 1.43
CA HIS A 290 -10.82 -31.37 2.20
C HIS A 290 -10.49 -31.77 3.64
N LYS A 291 -10.73 -30.87 4.60
CA LYS A 291 -10.58 -31.08 6.06
C LYS A 291 -11.76 -30.44 6.81
N PRO A 292 -12.92 -31.11 6.87
CA PRO A 292 -14.15 -30.53 7.41
C PRO A 292 -14.07 -30.16 8.90
N GLU A 293 -13.18 -30.79 9.66
CA GLU A 293 -12.87 -30.44 11.05
C GLU A 293 -12.17 -29.09 11.20
N LEU A 294 -11.53 -28.60 10.13
CA LEU A 294 -10.74 -27.37 10.14
C LEU A 294 -11.46 -26.22 9.42
N ALA A 295 -12.05 -26.50 8.27
CA ALA A 295 -12.60 -25.47 7.36
C ALA A 295 -13.67 -26.04 6.42
N ALA A 296 -14.50 -25.15 5.87
CA ALA A 296 -15.39 -25.48 4.76
C ALA A 296 -14.58 -25.81 3.49
N SER A 297 -15.13 -26.69 2.65
CA SER A 297 -14.51 -27.09 1.39
C SER A 297 -14.87 -26.11 0.27
N GLY A 298 -13.88 -25.75 -0.56
CA GLY A 298 -14.05 -24.85 -1.71
C GLY A 298 -13.36 -23.51 -1.53
N THR A 299 -13.50 -22.64 -2.53
CA THR A 299 -12.98 -21.27 -2.47
C THR A 299 -13.75 -20.44 -1.43
N VAL A 300 -13.13 -19.42 -0.84
CA VAL A 300 -13.80 -18.57 0.14
C VAL A 300 -15.06 -17.90 -0.43
N SER A 301 -15.04 -17.56 -1.72
CA SER A 301 -16.18 -16.96 -2.40
C SER A 301 -17.34 -17.96 -2.58
N GLU A 302 -17.06 -19.22 -2.91
CA GLU A 302 -18.09 -20.29 -2.95
C GLU A 302 -18.69 -20.52 -1.56
N VAL A 303 -17.85 -20.55 -0.53
CA VAL A 303 -18.30 -20.72 0.85
C VAL A 303 -19.21 -19.56 1.26
N ILE A 304 -18.85 -18.30 0.95
CA ILE A 304 -19.68 -17.12 1.21
C ILE A 304 -21.06 -17.23 0.54
N ALA A 305 -21.12 -17.73 -0.69
CA ALA A 305 -22.38 -17.90 -1.43
C ALA A 305 -23.34 -18.88 -0.74
N GLY A 306 -22.82 -19.87 -0.01
CA GLY A 306 -23.62 -20.86 0.72
C GLY A 306 -24.35 -20.32 1.97
N TYR A 307 -24.03 -19.12 2.46
CA TYR A 307 -24.60 -18.56 3.70
C TYR A 307 -25.72 -17.52 3.49
N GLY A 308 -26.09 -17.21 2.24
CA GLY A 308 -27.28 -16.42 1.92
C GLY A 308 -27.03 -14.97 1.55
N ARG A 309 -28.05 -14.12 1.75
CA ARG A 309 -28.04 -12.71 1.33
C ARG A 309 -27.23 -11.87 2.30
N TRP A 310 -26.32 -11.07 1.75
CA TRP A 310 -25.42 -10.21 2.50
C TRP A 310 -25.86 -8.73 2.43
N ASP A 311 -27.05 -8.43 1.91
CA ASP A 311 -27.54 -7.08 1.58
C ASP A 311 -27.69 -6.11 2.76
N ALA A 312 -27.56 -6.59 4.01
CA ALA A 312 -27.47 -5.79 5.24
C ALA A 312 -26.02 -5.48 5.68
N TYR A 313 -25.01 -5.93 4.93
CA TYR A 313 -23.60 -5.81 5.28
C TYR A 313 -22.87 -4.78 4.43
N ASP A 314 -21.76 -4.27 4.97
CA ASP A 314 -20.67 -3.67 4.22
C ASP A 314 -19.50 -4.66 4.15
N ALA A 315 -18.96 -4.87 2.96
CA ALA A 315 -17.92 -5.85 2.70
C ALA A 315 -16.53 -5.21 2.67
N TYR A 316 -15.57 -5.86 3.33
CA TYR A 316 -14.16 -5.51 3.32
C TYR A 316 -13.39 -6.73 2.84
N VAL A 317 -12.80 -6.65 1.65
CA VAL A 317 -12.18 -7.78 0.96
C VAL A 317 -10.71 -7.51 0.71
N CYS A 318 -9.83 -8.38 1.20
CA CYS A 318 -8.39 -8.20 1.09
C CYS A 318 -7.65 -9.53 0.91
N GLY A 319 -6.78 -9.62 -0.10
CA GLY A 319 -6.00 -10.82 -0.38
C GLY A 319 -5.51 -10.90 -1.82
N PRO A 320 -5.18 -12.12 -2.32
CA PRO A 320 -4.73 -12.32 -3.69
C PRO A 320 -5.75 -11.80 -4.72
N PRO A 321 -5.31 -11.18 -5.84
CA PRO A 321 -6.20 -10.57 -6.82
C PRO A 321 -7.33 -11.49 -7.30
N ALA A 322 -7.02 -12.75 -7.63
CA ALA A 322 -8.01 -13.72 -8.08
C ALA A 322 -9.11 -13.99 -7.04
N MET A 323 -8.76 -14.00 -5.74
CA MET A 323 -9.74 -14.17 -4.66
C MET A 323 -10.59 -12.92 -4.46
N VAL A 324 -9.97 -11.74 -4.55
CA VAL A 324 -10.71 -10.47 -4.46
C VAL A 324 -11.72 -10.37 -5.61
N ASP A 325 -11.28 -10.63 -6.84
CA ASP A 325 -12.13 -10.56 -8.03
C ASP A 325 -13.30 -11.57 -7.95
N SER A 326 -13.05 -12.83 -7.57
CA SER A 326 -14.12 -13.84 -7.42
C SER A 326 -15.11 -13.51 -6.30
N THR A 327 -14.62 -12.95 -5.19
CA THR A 327 -15.47 -12.52 -4.07
C THR A 327 -16.36 -11.36 -4.49
N VAL A 328 -15.81 -10.35 -5.18
CA VAL A 328 -16.58 -9.20 -5.67
C VAL A 328 -17.67 -9.65 -6.63
N GLU A 329 -17.36 -10.56 -7.55
CA GLU A 329 -18.33 -11.10 -8.51
C GLU A 329 -19.50 -11.80 -7.81
N ILE A 330 -19.22 -12.66 -6.83
CA ILE A 330 -20.24 -13.36 -6.06
C ILE A 330 -21.07 -12.39 -5.20
N LEU A 331 -20.45 -11.37 -4.58
CA LEU A 331 -21.19 -10.38 -3.80
C LEU A 331 -22.13 -9.55 -4.69
N ARG A 332 -21.69 -9.14 -5.88
CA ARG A 332 -22.52 -8.44 -6.86
C ARG A 332 -23.69 -9.31 -7.33
N GLY A 333 -23.44 -10.57 -7.65
CA GLY A 333 -24.47 -11.55 -8.02
C GLY A 333 -25.54 -11.74 -6.92
N ASN A 334 -25.17 -11.52 -5.66
CA ASN A 334 -26.07 -11.58 -4.49
C ASN A 334 -26.68 -10.22 -4.11
N GLY A 335 -26.55 -9.19 -4.95
CA GLY A 335 -27.20 -7.89 -4.76
C GLY A 335 -26.41 -6.84 -3.99
N PHE A 336 -25.08 -6.98 -3.85
CA PHE A 336 -24.24 -5.89 -3.34
C PHE A 336 -24.17 -4.74 -4.33
N SER A 337 -24.39 -3.53 -3.84
CA SER A 337 -24.00 -2.33 -4.56
C SER A 337 -22.49 -2.07 -4.37
N ASP A 338 -21.83 -1.62 -5.44
CA ASP A 338 -20.37 -1.40 -5.45
C ASP A 338 -19.88 -0.45 -4.36
N ASN A 339 -20.69 0.55 -4.00
CA ASN A 339 -20.38 1.48 -2.92
C ASN A 339 -20.35 0.83 -1.52
N ARG A 340 -20.73 -0.45 -1.39
CA ARG A 340 -20.68 -1.23 -0.14
C ARG A 340 -19.54 -2.23 -0.11
N ILE A 341 -18.76 -2.34 -1.19
CA ILE A 341 -17.59 -3.22 -1.25
C ILE A 341 -16.32 -2.37 -1.19
N ARG A 342 -15.59 -2.49 -0.08
CA ARG A 342 -14.28 -1.90 0.11
C ARG A 342 -13.22 -2.97 -0.12
N LEU A 343 -12.22 -2.66 -0.94
CA LEU A 343 -11.17 -3.59 -1.28
C LEU A 343 -9.81 -2.90 -1.34
N GLU A 344 -8.76 -3.63 -0.96
CA GLU A 344 -7.37 -3.24 -1.16
C GLU A 344 -6.72 -4.26 -2.11
N ARG A 345 -6.16 -3.77 -3.22
CA ARG A 345 -5.45 -4.61 -4.19
C ARG A 345 -3.94 -4.46 -4.00
N PHE A 346 -3.30 -5.46 -3.41
CA PHE A 346 -1.84 -5.55 -3.43
C PHE A 346 -1.37 -5.84 -4.86
N ALA A 347 -0.39 -5.08 -5.35
CA ALA A 347 0.29 -5.24 -6.64
C ALA A 347 -0.43 -4.80 -7.94
N SER A 348 -1.46 -3.95 -7.90
CA SER A 348 -1.97 -3.33 -9.14
C SER A 348 -1.06 -2.20 -9.63
N LYS A 349 -0.72 -2.20 -10.93
CA LYS A 349 -0.13 -1.05 -11.63
C LYS A 349 -1.19 0.05 -11.68
N ILE A 350 -1.14 1.01 -10.75
CA ILE A 350 -2.04 2.16 -10.76
C ILE A 350 -1.37 3.27 -11.59
N THR A 351 -1.96 3.58 -12.74
CA THR A 351 -1.59 4.72 -13.61
C THR A 351 -1.95 6.04 -12.90
N PRO A 352 -1.26 7.17 -13.16
CA PRO A 352 -1.59 8.46 -12.53
C PRO A 352 -3.08 8.85 -12.57
N SER A 353 -3.77 8.52 -13.67
CA SER A 353 -5.21 8.76 -13.87
C SER A 353 -6.11 7.88 -13.00
N GLN A 354 -5.72 6.64 -12.70
CA GLN A 354 -6.53 5.69 -11.94
C GLN A 354 -6.49 5.92 -10.42
N ARG A 355 -5.58 6.77 -9.96
CA ARG A 355 -5.35 7.02 -8.53
C ARG A 355 -6.38 7.98 -7.91
N PHE A 356 -7.17 8.68 -8.72
CA PHE A 356 -8.05 9.78 -8.27
C PHE A 356 -9.47 9.76 -8.85
N VAL A 357 -9.87 8.71 -9.59
CA VAL A 357 -11.29 8.56 -10.00
C VAL A 357 -12.17 8.15 -8.80
N HIS A 358 -11.56 7.73 -7.69
CA HIS A 358 -12.26 7.32 -6.46
C HIS A 358 -11.57 7.91 -5.21
N GLU A 359 -11.65 9.23 -5.04
CA GLU A 359 -11.58 9.89 -3.72
C GLU A 359 -12.94 10.49 -3.39
#